data_AF-A0A7C7LLF9-F1
#
_entry.id   AF-A0A7C7LLF9-F1
#
_cell.length_a   1.000
_cell.length_b   1.000
_cell.length_c   1.000
_cell.angle_alpha   90.00
_cell.angle_beta   90.00
_cell.angle_gamma   90.00
#
_symmetry.space_group_name_H-M   'P 1'
#
loop_
_entity.id
_entity.type
_entity.pdbx_description
1 polymer ?
#
loop_
_entity_poly.entity_id
_entity_poly.type
_entity_poly.pdbx_seq_one_letter_code
_entity_poly.pdbx_strand_id
1 'polypeptide(L)'
;GMNIASNALLEGSSFMIDPNRDVNEVCAIILSGHQNGCVILGGGSPKNFYLQGQPTLWEVYGIPKGGNDYFIQITTDQVVWGGLSGATPAEAVSWGKVNPGVLSDTVVAYCDSTVAFPLFCEYVIGSERSRRPCKGLMRRRDELVADLKQQAEQAQVAKRDAGSK
;
A
#
# COMPACT_ATOMS: atom_id res chain seq x y z
N GLY A 1 10.39 -14.02 -13.90
CA GLY A 1 11.70 -14.45 -13.35
C GLY A 1 12.45 -15.30 -14.35
N MET A 2 12.13 -16.60 -14.45
CA MET A 2 12.89 -17.58 -15.24
C MET A 2 13.09 -17.19 -16.71
N ASN A 3 12.03 -16.73 -17.40
CA ASN A 3 12.14 -16.34 -18.81
C ASN A 3 13.00 -15.08 -19.00
N ILE A 4 12.92 -14.11 -18.09
CA ILE A 4 13.75 -12.89 -18.14
C ILE A 4 15.22 -13.26 -17.98
N ALA A 5 15.53 -14.16 -17.02
CA ALA A 5 16.89 -14.64 -16.80
C ALA A 5 17.43 -15.41 -18.02
N SER A 6 16.61 -16.28 -18.61
CA SER A 6 16.97 -17.03 -19.82
C SER A 6 17.22 -16.11 -21.01
N ASN A 7 16.38 -15.10 -21.20
CA ASN A 7 16.49 -14.16 -22.32
C ASN A 7 17.72 -13.24 -22.16
N ALA A 8 18.02 -12.80 -20.93
CA ALA A 8 19.25 -12.06 -20.65
C ALA A 8 20.52 -12.89 -20.93
N LEU A 9 20.53 -14.17 -20.54
CA LEU A 9 21.69 -15.06 -20.70
C LEU A 9 21.90 -15.54 -22.14
N LEU A 10 20.82 -15.92 -22.84
CA LEU A 10 20.90 -16.59 -24.14
C LEU A 10 20.69 -15.64 -25.33
N GLU A 11 19.89 -14.58 -25.16
CA GLU A 11 19.53 -13.65 -26.23
C GLU A 11 20.19 -12.27 -26.07
N GLY A 12 20.94 -12.06 -24.99
CA GLY A 12 21.65 -10.79 -24.72
C GLY A 12 20.72 -9.63 -24.40
N SER A 13 19.51 -9.91 -23.91
CA SER A 13 18.52 -8.88 -23.60
C SER A 13 18.92 -8.03 -22.39
N SER A 14 18.76 -6.71 -22.54
CA SER A 14 18.99 -5.72 -21.48
C SER A 14 17.71 -5.35 -20.72
N PHE A 15 16.63 -6.13 -20.87
CA PHE A 15 15.36 -5.86 -20.20
C PHE A 15 15.53 -5.92 -18.68
N MET A 16 15.18 -4.83 -18.00
CA MET A 16 15.28 -4.68 -16.55
C MET A 16 13.92 -4.32 -15.97
N ILE A 17 13.54 -5.02 -14.90
CA ILE A 17 12.41 -4.64 -14.05
C ILE A 17 12.89 -3.52 -13.12
N ASP A 18 12.09 -2.48 -12.95
CA ASP A 18 12.37 -1.39 -12.01
C ASP A 18 11.39 -1.39 -10.83
N PRO A 19 11.73 -2.08 -9.72
CA PRO A 19 10.91 -2.05 -8.51
C PRO A 19 10.80 -0.67 -7.86
N ASN A 20 11.77 0.23 -8.09
CA ASN A 20 11.74 1.56 -7.50
C ASN A 20 10.63 2.40 -8.11
N ARG A 21 10.42 2.25 -9.43
CA ARG A 21 9.29 2.84 -10.12
C ARG A 21 7.97 2.37 -9.52
N ASP A 22 7.81 1.07 -9.26
CA ASP A 22 6.58 0.52 -8.67
C ASP A 22 6.31 1.10 -7.26
N VAL A 23 7.35 1.20 -6.42
CA VAL A 23 7.24 1.82 -5.08
C VAL A 23 6.79 3.28 -5.18
N ASN A 24 7.37 4.05 -6.10
CA ASN A 24 7.01 5.45 -6.32
C ASN A 24 5.58 5.59 -6.85
N GLU A 25 5.16 4.72 -7.78
CA GLU A 25 3.79 4.69 -8.32
C GLU A 25 2.77 4.41 -7.21
N VAL A 26 3.03 3.44 -6.32
CA VAL A 26 2.16 3.15 -5.17
C VAL A 26 2.09 4.33 -4.21
N CYS A 27 3.22 4.95 -3.86
CA CYS A 27 3.26 6.13 -3.00
C CYS A 27 2.45 7.29 -3.60
N ALA A 28 2.57 7.51 -4.91
CA ALA A 28 1.85 8.56 -5.62
C ALA A 28 0.34 8.30 -5.64
N ILE A 29 -0.08 7.05 -5.83
CA ILE A 29 -1.49 6.65 -5.77
C ILE A 29 -2.05 6.90 -4.36
N ILE A 30 -1.33 6.49 -3.32
CA ILE A 30 -1.69 6.76 -1.92
C ILE A 30 -1.78 8.28 -1.69
N LEU A 31 -0.82 9.06 -2.20
CA LEU A 31 -0.77 10.52 -2.11
C LEU A 31 -1.91 11.23 -2.88
N SER A 32 -2.55 10.59 -3.84
CA SER A 32 -3.74 11.14 -4.51
C SER A 32 -5.06 10.91 -3.74
N GLY A 33 -5.11 9.94 -2.83
CA GLY A 33 -6.33 9.55 -2.12
C GLY A 33 -6.75 10.51 -1.00
N HIS A 34 -8.02 10.89 -0.93
CA HIS A 34 -8.55 11.62 0.24
C HIS A 34 -8.72 10.71 1.47
N GLN A 35 -9.10 9.45 1.20
CA GLN A 35 -9.21 8.37 2.17
C GLN A 35 -8.57 7.14 1.55
N ASN A 36 -7.89 6.36 2.38
CA ASN A 36 -7.10 5.21 1.97
C ASN A 36 -7.56 3.97 2.72
N GLY A 37 -7.65 2.85 2.03
CA GLY A 37 -7.98 1.59 2.68
C GLY A 37 -7.55 0.40 1.85
N CYS A 38 -7.32 -0.72 2.52
CA CYS A 38 -6.90 -1.96 1.89
C CYS A 38 -7.76 -3.15 2.31
N VAL A 39 -8.00 -4.03 1.34
CA VAL A 39 -8.53 -5.38 1.54
C VAL A 39 -7.39 -6.33 1.18
N ILE A 40 -6.88 -7.03 2.18
CA ILE A 40 -5.71 -7.90 2.07
C ILE A 40 -6.19 -9.35 2.13
N LEU A 41 -5.84 -10.13 1.10
CA LEU A 41 -6.07 -11.57 1.06
C LEU A 41 -4.74 -12.27 1.35
N GLY A 42 -4.66 -12.95 2.48
CA GLY A 42 -3.46 -13.56 3.03
C GLY A 42 -2.56 -12.56 3.77
N GLY A 43 -1.28 -12.52 3.39
CA GLY A 43 -0.26 -11.74 4.06
C GLY A 43 1.01 -11.58 3.22
N GLY A 44 2.17 -11.69 3.86
CA GLY A 44 3.48 -11.72 3.19
C GLY A 44 3.87 -10.43 2.47
N SER A 45 4.58 -10.59 1.35
CA SER A 45 5.11 -9.48 0.55
C SER A 45 4.03 -8.53 0.03
N PRO A 46 2.89 -9.00 -0.53
CA PRO A 46 1.83 -8.09 -1.00
C PRO A 46 1.26 -7.19 0.10
N LYS A 47 1.09 -7.73 1.33
CA LYS A 47 0.66 -6.94 2.49
C LYS A 47 1.68 -5.85 2.81
N ASN A 48 2.96 -6.21 2.91
CA ASN A 48 3.99 -5.26 3.27
C ASN A 48 4.19 -4.19 2.20
N PHE A 49 4.21 -4.58 0.93
CA PHE A 49 4.46 -3.69 -0.20
C PHE A 49 3.47 -2.53 -0.24
N TYR A 50 2.17 -2.80 -0.05
CA TYR A 50 1.17 -1.74 0.03
C TYR A 50 1.34 -0.88 1.31
N LEU A 51 1.45 -1.54 2.48
CA LEU A 51 1.50 -0.83 3.77
C LEU A 51 2.79 -0.03 3.98
N GLN A 52 3.85 -0.30 3.22
CA GLN A 52 5.09 0.48 3.27
C GLN A 52 4.95 1.83 2.57
N GLY A 53 3.94 2.04 1.72
CA GLY A 53 3.75 3.32 1.04
C GLY A 53 3.54 4.50 2.00
N GLN A 54 2.79 4.31 3.10
CA GLN A 54 2.61 5.35 4.12
C GLN A 54 3.92 5.74 4.84
N PRO A 55 4.70 4.80 5.42
CA PRO A 55 6.00 5.13 6.01
C PRO A 55 6.98 5.71 5.01
N THR A 56 6.99 5.25 3.75
CA THR A 56 7.81 5.87 2.71
C THR A 56 7.43 7.34 2.46
N LEU A 57 6.13 7.67 2.42
CA LEU A 57 5.68 9.06 2.27
C LEU A 57 6.12 9.96 3.43
N TRP A 58 5.93 9.54 4.68
CA TRP A 58 6.20 10.42 5.82
C TRP A 58 7.67 10.41 6.27
N GLU A 59 8.35 9.26 6.31
CA GLU A 59 9.75 9.16 6.80
C GLU A 59 10.76 9.55 5.72
N VAL A 60 10.55 9.08 4.49
CA VAL A 60 11.51 9.26 3.39
C VAL A 60 11.23 10.55 2.63
N TYR A 61 9.99 10.75 2.20
CA TYR A 61 9.62 11.95 1.42
C TYR A 61 9.20 13.15 2.28
N GLY A 62 8.94 12.97 3.58
CA GLY A 62 8.59 14.07 4.48
C GLY A 62 7.17 14.61 4.27
N ILE A 63 6.29 13.85 3.60
CA ILE A 63 4.91 14.25 3.30
C ILE A 63 3.96 13.63 4.33
N PRO A 64 3.36 14.43 5.23
CA PRO A 64 2.50 13.91 6.28
C PRO A 64 1.11 13.58 5.71
N LYS A 65 0.90 12.32 5.35
CA LYS A 65 -0.40 11.83 4.83
C LYS A 65 -1.23 11.03 5.85
N GLY A 66 -0.64 10.63 6.97
CA GLY A 66 -1.28 9.74 7.93
C GLY A 66 -1.35 8.28 7.46
N GLY A 67 -1.75 7.38 8.37
CA GLY A 67 -1.89 5.94 8.10
C GLY A 67 -3.14 5.60 7.28
N ASN A 68 -3.33 4.32 6.93
CA ASN A 68 -4.56 3.87 6.27
C ASN A 68 -5.79 4.09 7.18
N ASP A 69 -6.90 4.51 6.56
CA ASP A 69 -8.17 4.77 7.25
C ASP A 69 -8.99 3.49 7.44
N TYR A 70 -8.93 2.56 6.48
CA TYR A 70 -9.64 1.28 6.54
C TYR A 70 -8.70 0.11 6.30
N PHE A 71 -8.88 -0.96 7.08
CA PHE A 71 -8.06 -2.15 7.00
C PHE A 71 -8.91 -3.40 7.18
N ILE A 72 -8.97 -4.23 6.14
CA ILE A 72 -9.61 -5.55 6.17
C ILE A 72 -8.57 -6.57 5.76
N GLN A 73 -8.31 -7.56 6.60
CA GLN A 73 -7.43 -8.68 6.29
C GLN A 73 -8.18 -10.00 6.42
N ILE A 74 -8.07 -10.85 5.40
CA ILE A 74 -8.54 -12.24 5.44
C ILE A 74 -7.29 -13.10 5.39
N THR A 75 -7.00 -13.87 6.44
CA THR A 75 -5.76 -14.65 6.50
C THR A 75 -5.95 -15.95 7.26
N THR A 76 -5.16 -16.96 6.91
CA THR A 76 -5.01 -18.19 7.70
C THR A 76 -3.84 -18.11 8.67
N ASP A 77 -2.97 -17.10 8.52
CA ASP A 77 -1.76 -16.97 9.33
C ASP A 77 -2.08 -16.51 10.74
N GLN A 78 -1.50 -17.23 11.71
CA GLN A 78 -1.69 -16.95 13.13
C GLN A 78 -0.67 -15.94 13.64
N VAL A 79 -1.13 -15.10 14.57
CA VAL A 79 -0.31 -14.12 15.32
C VAL A 79 0.86 -14.74 16.08
N VAL A 80 0.75 -15.99 16.52
CA VAL A 80 1.71 -16.64 17.43
C VAL A 80 3.11 -16.79 16.83
N TRP A 81 3.21 -16.86 15.50
CA TRP A 81 4.48 -17.09 14.82
C TRP A 81 5.32 -15.81 14.64
N GLY A 82 4.79 -14.64 15.02
CA GLY A 82 5.46 -13.35 14.81
C GLY A 82 5.72 -13.05 13.33
N GLY A 83 5.08 -13.79 12.43
CA GLY A 83 5.24 -13.63 10.99
C GLY A 83 4.58 -12.34 10.52
N LEU A 84 5.22 -11.67 9.57
CA LEU A 84 4.72 -10.40 9.04
C LEU A 84 3.28 -10.52 8.50
N SER A 85 2.88 -11.70 8.03
CA SER A 85 1.52 -12.02 7.62
C SER A 85 0.49 -12.05 8.76
N GLY A 86 0.85 -12.58 9.93
CA GLY A 86 -0.01 -12.70 11.10
C GLY A 86 -0.02 -11.46 12.00
N ALA A 87 0.83 -10.46 11.72
CA ALA A 87 0.94 -9.25 12.53
C ALA A 87 -0.43 -8.57 12.73
N THR A 88 -0.73 -8.24 13.98
CA THR A 88 -2.02 -7.65 14.36
C THR A 88 -2.17 -6.23 13.82
N PRO A 89 -3.40 -5.72 13.61
CA PRO A 89 -3.61 -4.32 13.28
C PRO A 89 -3.00 -3.36 14.31
N ALA A 90 -2.95 -3.77 15.59
CA ALA A 90 -2.28 -3.02 16.65
C ALA A 90 -0.76 -2.87 16.43
N GLU A 91 -0.08 -3.87 15.85
CA GLU A 91 1.31 -3.75 15.43
C GLU A 91 1.47 -2.87 14.18
N ALA A 92 0.48 -2.83 13.28
CA ALA A 92 0.52 -1.93 12.12
C ALA A 92 0.41 -0.45 12.52
N VAL A 93 -0.23 -0.15 13.66
CA VAL A 93 -0.37 1.20 14.21
C VAL A 93 0.97 1.73 14.75
N SER A 94 1.80 0.88 15.37
CA SER A 94 3.09 1.31 15.94
C SER A 94 4.08 1.81 14.89
N TRP A 95 3.93 1.37 13.64
CA TRP A 95 4.71 1.81 12.48
C TRP A 95 4.04 2.92 11.66
N GLY A 96 2.90 3.46 12.11
CA GLY A 96 2.13 4.47 11.38
C GLY A 96 1.49 3.97 10.09
N LYS A 97 1.43 2.65 9.85
CA LYS A 97 0.80 2.03 8.67
C LYS A 97 -0.72 2.12 8.71
N VAL A 98 -1.28 2.22 9.92
CA VAL A 98 -2.72 2.40 10.21
C VAL A 98 -2.85 3.61 11.13
N ASN A 99 -3.86 4.44 10.89
CA ASN A 99 -4.11 5.61 11.74
C ASN A 99 -4.62 5.14 13.13
N PRO A 100 -4.03 5.61 14.25
CA PRO A 100 -4.42 5.17 15.60
C PRO A 100 -5.90 5.38 15.94
N GLY A 101 -6.54 6.37 15.32
CA GLY A 101 -7.96 6.68 15.56
C GLY A 101 -8.95 5.71 14.90
N VAL A 102 -8.48 4.82 14.02
CA VAL A 102 -9.31 3.88 13.24
C VAL A 102 -9.01 2.42 13.60
N LEU A 103 -8.27 2.20 14.69
CA LEU A 103 -7.97 0.87 15.24
C LEU A 103 -9.24 0.04 15.50
N SER A 104 -10.32 0.68 15.96
CA SER A 104 -11.63 0.06 16.15
C SER A 104 -12.28 -0.45 14.87
N ASP A 105 -11.90 0.11 13.73
CA ASP A 105 -12.50 -0.15 12.42
C ASP A 105 -11.64 -1.11 11.58
N THR A 106 -10.55 -1.63 12.18
CA THR A 106 -9.72 -2.66 11.56
C THR A 106 -10.28 -4.05 11.82
N VAL A 107 -10.42 -4.86 10.75
CA VAL A 107 -11.02 -6.19 10.83
C VAL A 107 -10.05 -7.23 10.30
N VAL A 108 -9.80 -8.28 11.09
CA VAL A 108 -9.04 -9.47 10.67
C VAL A 108 -9.93 -10.70 10.76
N ALA A 109 -10.21 -11.32 9.62
CA ALA A 109 -10.93 -12.58 9.52
C ALA A 109 -9.91 -13.72 9.40
N TYR A 110 -9.88 -14.59 10.41
CA TYR A 110 -9.08 -15.81 10.40
C TYR A 110 -9.82 -16.91 9.62
N CYS A 111 -9.69 -16.89 8.30
CA CYS A 111 -10.38 -17.81 7.40
C CYS A 111 -9.61 -17.95 6.09
N ASP A 112 -9.82 -19.08 5.40
CA ASP A 112 -9.30 -19.25 4.05
C ASP A 112 -9.93 -18.22 3.09
N SER A 113 -9.08 -17.58 2.29
CA SER A 113 -9.50 -16.55 1.34
C SER A 113 -10.53 -17.05 0.32
N THR A 114 -10.49 -18.32 -0.06
CA THR A 114 -11.44 -18.93 -1.01
C THR A 114 -12.84 -19.09 -0.45
N VAL A 115 -13.00 -19.07 0.88
CA VAL A 115 -14.30 -19.13 1.56
C VAL A 115 -14.79 -17.71 1.88
N ALA A 116 -13.95 -16.89 2.52
CA ALA A 116 -14.37 -15.60 3.02
C ALA A 116 -14.50 -14.53 1.92
N PHE A 117 -13.63 -14.55 0.89
CA PHE A 117 -13.63 -13.51 -0.14
C PHE A 117 -14.88 -13.53 -1.03
N PRO A 118 -15.41 -14.68 -1.50
CA PRO A 118 -16.66 -14.70 -2.26
C PRO A 118 -17.85 -14.14 -1.47
N LEU A 119 -17.98 -14.48 -0.17
CA LEU A 119 -19.03 -13.95 0.70
C LEU A 119 -18.91 -12.44 0.89
N PHE A 120 -17.69 -11.95 1.08
CA PHE A 120 -17.40 -10.52 1.15
C PHE A 120 -17.79 -9.79 -0.14
N CYS A 121 -17.43 -10.35 -1.30
CA CYS A 121 -17.79 -9.79 -2.60
C CYS A 121 -19.31 -9.72 -2.79
N GLU A 122 -20.04 -10.78 -2.45
CA GLU A 122 -21.51 -10.81 -2.55
C GLU A 122 -22.15 -9.70 -1.70
N TYR A 123 -21.69 -9.53 -0.46
CA TYR A 123 -22.14 -8.43 0.40
C TYR A 123 -21.86 -7.05 -0.21
N VAL A 124 -20.66 -6.82 -0.74
CA VAL A 124 -20.27 -5.54 -1.34
C VAL A 124 -21.11 -5.24 -2.58
N ILE A 125 -21.35 -6.22 -3.44
CA ILE A 125 -22.15 -6.09 -4.66
C ILE A 125 -23.63 -5.83 -4.32
N GLY A 126 -24.16 -6.51 -3.29
CA GLY A 126 -25.53 -6.32 -2.81
C GLY A 126 -25.76 -5.01 -2.04
N SER A 127 -24.71 -4.33 -1.61
CA SER A 127 -24.82 -3.08 -0.83
C SER A 127 -25.34 -1.90 -1.67
N GLU A 128 -26.04 -0.96 -1.03
CA GLU A 128 -26.53 0.27 -1.67
C GLU A 128 -25.42 1.11 -2.32
N ARG A 129 -24.17 0.95 -1.85
CA ARG A 129 -22.98 1.68 -2.31
C ARG A 129 -22.09 0.84 -3.25
N SER A 130 -22.63 -0.18 -3.89
CA SER A 130 -21.90 -1.12 -4.74
C SER A 130 -21.25 -0.51 -5.99
N ARG A 131 -21.64 0.71 -6.39
CA ARG A 131 -21.11 1.40 -7.56
C ARG A 131 -20.36 2.67 -7.18
N ARG A 132 -19.16 2.82 -7.76
CA ARG A 132 -18.33 4.03 -7.65
C ARG A 132 -17.79 4.41 -9.02
N PRO A 133 -17.67 5.70 -9.34
CA PRO A 133 -17.03 6.14 -10.57
C PRO A 133 -15.56 5.72 -10.59
N CYS A 134 -15.08 5.21 -11.72
CA CYS A 134 -13.69 4.83 -11.89
C CYS A 134 -12.80 6.09 -11.87
N LYS A 135 -11.85 6.14 -10.93
CA LYS A 135 -10.92 7.27 -10.79
C LYS A 135 -9.79 7.27 -11.84
N GLY A 136 -9.61 6.16 -12.57
CA GLY A 136 -8.59 6.06 -13.62
C GLY A 136 -7.15 6.22 -13.16
N LEU A 137 -6.84 5.90 -11.89
CA LEU A 137 -5.54 6.20 -11.25
C LEU A 137 -4.34 5.67 -12.03
N MET A 138 -4.42 4.44 -12.55
CA MET A 138 -3.33 3.84 -13.34
C MET A 138 -3.05 4.60 -14.65
N ARG A 139 -4.06 5.21 -15.27
CA ARG A 139 -3.87 6.02 -16.48
C ARG A 139 -3.19 7.35 -16.19
N ARG A 140 -3.31 7.84 -14.95
CA ARG A 140 -2.74 9.10 -14.47
C ARG A 140 -1.45 8.89 -13.68
N ARG A 141 -0.88 7.67 -13.68
CA ARG A 141 0.26 7.33 -12.82
C ARG A 141 1.47 8.27 -13.01
N ASP A 142 1.78 8.65 -14.24
CA ASP A 142 2.94 9.50 -14.52
C ASP A 142 2.70 10.93 -14.01
N GLU A 143 1.46 11.44 -14.11
CA GLU A 143 1.06 12.71 -13.51
C GLU A 143 1.16 12.67 -11.98
N LEU A 144 0.68 11.58 -11.36
CA LEU A 144 0.71 11.41 -9.91
C LEU A 144 2.14 11.31 -9.38
N VAL A 145 3.02 10.61 -10.09
CA VAL A 145 4.44 10.50 -9.72
C VAL A 145 5.16 11.84 -9.85
N ALA A 146 4.80 12.66 -10.85
CA ALA A 146 5.33 14.02 -10.98
C ALA A 146 4.90 14.92 -9.80
N ASP A 147 3.63 14.84 -9.39
CA ASP A 147 3.11 15.55 -8.20
C ASP A 147 3.80 15.09 -6.91
N LEU A 148 3.97 13.78 -6.72
CA LEU A 148 4.73 13.22 -5.59
C LEU A 148 6.14 13.80 -5.53
N LYS A 149 6.85 13.84 -6.67
CA LYS A 149 8.20 14.39 -6.74
C LYS A 149 8.23 15.86 -6.34
N GLN A 150 7.30 16.66 -6.88
CA GLN A 150 7.21 18.08 -6.57
C GLN A 150 6.98 18.33 -5.06
N GLN A 151 6.07 17.59 -4.44
CA GLN A 151 5.79 17.73 -3.00
C GLN A 151 6.98 17.25 -2.15
N ALA A 152 7.66 16.17 -2.55
CA ALA A 152 8.84 15.68 -1.85
C ALA A 152 9.99 16.70 -1.89
N GLU A 153 10.24 17.31 -3.05
CA GLU A 153 11.24 18.37 -3.19
C GLU A 153 10.93 19.57 -2.28
N GLN A 154 9.67 20.01 -2.23
CA GLN A 154 9.23 21.08 -1.34
C GLN A 154 9.41 20.74 0.14
N ALA A 155 9.07 19.51 0.55
CA ALA A 155 9.25 19.05 1.92
C ALA A 155 10.72 19.02 2.34
N GLN A 156 11.61 18.62 1.42
CA GLN A 156 13.06 18.61 1.67
C GLN A 156 13.64 20.02 1.80
N VAL A 157 13.18 20.98 0.99
CA VAL A 157 13.56 22.40 1.13
C VAL A 157 13.11 22.93 2.48
N ALA A 158 11.84 22.73 2.85
CA ALA A 158 11.30 23.17 4.13
C ALA A 158 12.07 22.58 5.33
N LYS A 159 12.46 21.30 5.26
CA LYS A 159 13.26 20.64 6.30
C LYS A 159 14.67 21.23 6.43
N ARG A 160 15.31 21.61 5.32
CA ARG A 160 16.61 22.29 5.32
C ARG A 160 16.53 23.67 5.94
N ASP A 161 15.50 24.44 5.59
CA ASP A 161 15.29 25.79 6.12
C ASP A 161 14.97 25.78 7.62
N ALA A 162 14.27 24.75 8.10
CA ALA A 162 13.98 24.56 9.52
C ALA A 162 15.21 24.14 10.35
N GLY A 163 16.17 23.42 9.77
CA GLY A 163 17.40 22.98 10.44
C GLY A 163 18.53 24.01 10.46
N SER A 164 18.37 25.13 9.75
CA SER A 164 19.36 26.22 9.68
C SER A 164 19.06 27.38 10.66
N LYS A 165 18.05 27.24 11.53
CA LYS A 165 17.75 28.14 12.66
C LYS A 165 18.12 27.48 13.98
#